data_AF-A0A239MGI3-F1
#
_entry.id   AF-A0A239MGI3-F1
#
_cell.length_a   1.000
_cell.length_b   1.000
_cell.length_c   1.000
_cell.angle_alpha   90.00
_cell.angle_beta   90.00
_cell.angle_gamma   90.00
#
_symmetry.space_group_name_H-M   'P 1'
#
loop_
_entity.id
_entity.type
_entity.pdbx_description
1 polymer ?
#
loop_
_entity_poly.entity_id
_entity_poly.type
_entity_poly.pdbx_seq_one_letter_code
_entity_poly.pdbx_strand_id
1 'polypeptide(L)'
;MPKATTLGSVVAPSGVVVLGCGGFLDQWADLGETLSVRATRAAGEGGAHLRDWLAEAVAVPAGSGLLTVTARTRPGTYDETATIGTLDIDLNVPWSMVSATPEPVHLGDLPVDRSGMVVGDAVALDSWVGFLSSARTVDGLADLRIWGAGAEEACAEFRVPRVRAGEHGWLDLPIEVAHERAAAINQWAVDRGHHAHLAHVDPHSHHHLGYRAGWSSPLGAGVVEVAGCPTLCVHWSPSELQRFTAGRAYGQVYPLTLEPVEGKAVLRWAIPPAGDEV
;
A
#
# COMPACT_ATOMS: atom_id res chain seq x y z
N MET A 1 -14.96 21.46 -7.76
CA MET A 1 -13.74 20.73 -7.35
C MET A 1 -14.16 19.47 -6.59
N PRO A 2 -13.55 18.31 -6.84
CA PRO A 2 -13.80 17.09 -6.07
C PRO A 2 -13.56 17.37 -4.59
N LYS A 3 -14.49 16.91 -3.73
CA LYS A 3 -14.37 17.04 -2.28
C LYS A 3 -13.24 16.13 -1.80
N ALA A 4 -12.34 16.65 -0.96
CA ALA A 4 -11.34 15.82 -0.31
C ALA A 4 -12.03 14.83 0.66
N THR A 5 -11.58 13.59 0.64
CA THR A 5 -12.08 12.51 1.51
C THR A 5 -10.93 12.02 2.38
N THR A 6 -11.18 11.84 3.67
CA THR A 6 -10.21 11.23 4.58
C THR A 6 -10.05 9.74 4.26
N LEU A 7 -8.82 9.32 3.97
CA LEU A 7 -8.48 7.91 3.75
C LEU A 7 -8.24 7.18 5.06
N GLY A 8 -7.69 7.88 6.04
CA GLY A 8 -7.34 7.34 7.33
C GLY A 8 -6.39 8.27 8.08
N SER A 9 -5.72 7.71 9.06
CA SER A 9 -4.74 8.45 9.83
C SER A 9 -3.64 7.54 10.33
N VAL A 10 -2.45 8.11 10.50
CA VAL A 10 -1.24 7.42 10.96
C VAL A 10 -0.63 8.21 12.12
N VAL A 11 0.33 7.62 12.82
CA VAL A 11 1.20 8.35 13.77
C VAL A 11 2.65 8.10 13.38
N ALA A 12 3.52 9.05 13.71
CA ALA A 12 4.95 8.96 13.47
C ALA A 12 5.73 9.22 14.78
N PRO A 13 5.73 8.28 15.76
CA PRO A 13 6.46 8.45 17.02
C PRO A 13 7.97 8.66 16.84
N SER A 14 8.56 8.22 15.72
CA SER A 14 9.95 8.52 15.37
C SER A 14 10.18 10.00 14.98
N GLY A 15 9.11 10.76 14.77
CA GLY A 15 9.16 12.11 14.19
C GLY A 15 9.33 12.10 12.66
N VAL A 16 9.22 10.93 12.01
CA VAL A 16 9.40 10.78 10.57
C VAL A 16 8.26 9.96 9.99
N VAL A 17 7.56 10.54 9.01
CA VAL A 17 6.57 9.81 8.21
C VAL A 17 7.16 9.47 6.86
N VAL A 18 6.85 8.27 6.38
CA VAL A 18 7.27 7.76 5.08
C VAL A 18 6.05 7.50 4.21
N LEU A 19 6.11 7.92 2.94
CA LEU A 19 5.25 7.43 1.86
C LEU A 19 6.11 6.56 0.93
N GLY A 20 5.86 5.26 0.90
CA GLY A 20 6.66 4.28 0.16
C GLY A 20 5.87 3.39 -0.78
N CYS A 21 6.55 2.84 -1.78
CA CYS A 21 6.04 1.77 -2.63
C CYS A 21 5.93 0.46 -1.83
N GLY A 22 4.74 -0.11 -1.70
CA GLY A 22 4.49 -1.27 -0.83
C GLY A 22 5.15 -2.57 -1.27
N GLY A 23 5.47 -2.70 -2.56
CA GLY A 23 5.95 -3.94 -3.17
C GLY A 23 7.40 -4.30 -2.87
N PHE A 24 8.23 -3.32 -2.56
CA PHE A 24 9.64 -3.53 -2.20
C PHE A 24 9.99 -2.94 -0.84
N LEU A 25 8.99 -2.61 -0.02
CA LEU A 25 9.20 -1.97 1.27
C LEU A 25 9.93 -2.86 2.28
N ASP A 26 9.79 -4.18 2.17
CA ASP A 26 10.52 -5.14 3.00
C ASP A 26 12.00 -5.34 2.56
N GLN A 27 12.37 -4.88 1.37
CA GLN A 27 13.73 -5.05 0.84
C GLN A 27 14.72 -4.07 1.42
N TRP A 28 14.27 -2.96 2.04
CA TRP A 28 15.19 -1.96 2.63
C TRP A 28 16.15 -2.57 3.65
N ALA A 29 15.72 -3.60 4.40
CA ALA A 29 16.56 -4.31 5.35
C ALA A 29 17.74 -5.04 4.69
N ASP A 30 17.57 -5.51 3.45
CA ASP A 30 18.57 -6.26 2.70
C ASP A 30 19.50 -5.35 1.87
N LEU A 31 19.18 -4.06 1.77
CA LEU A 31 19.95 -3.05 1.03
C LEU A 31 21.03 -2.34 1.87
N GLY A 32 21.40 -2.91 3.02
CA GLY A 32 22.51 -2.43 3.87
C GLY A 32 22.09 -1.56 5.05
N GLU A 33 21.61 -0.33 4.81
CA GLU A 33 20.99 0.51 5.84
C GLU A 33 19.47 0.34 5.82
N THR A 34 18.85 0.21 7.00
CA THR A 34 17.38 0.11 7.13
C THR A 34 16.68 1.39 6.65
N LEU A 35 15.38 1.28 6.35
CA LEU A 35 14.58 2.40 5.89
C LEU A 35 14.58 3.53 6.93
N SER A 36 14.39 3.20 8.21
CA SER A 36 14.32 4.21 9.27
C SER A 36 15.57 5.09 9.40
N VAL A 37 16.77 4.51 9.23
CA VAL A 37 18.04 5.25 9.28
C VAL A 37 18.14 6.24 8.12
N ARG A 38 17.83 5.78 6.90
CA ARG A 38 17.82 6.63 5.70
C ARG A 38 16.77 7.73 5.79
N ALA A 39 15.56 7.37 6.26
CA ALA A 39 14.43 8.28 6.44
C ALA A 39 14.71 9.35 7.49
N THR A 40 15.33 8.99 8.61
CA THR A 40 15.72 9.94 9.66
C THR A 40 16.73 10.96 9.15
N ARG A 41 17.72 10.50 8.37
CA ARG A 41 18.71 11.39 7.74
C ARG A 41 18.04 12.38 6.79
N ALA A 42 17.19 11.88 5.89
CA ALA A 42 16.43 12.71 4.95
C ALA A 42 15.53 13.73 5.67
N ALA A 43 14.80 13.29 6.70
CA ALA A 43 13.92 14.17 7.47
C ALA A 43 14.70 15.27 8.22
N GLY A 44 15.92 14.98 8.68
CA GLY A 44 16.82 15.96 9.29
C GLY A 44 17.26 17.08 8.34
N GLU A 45 17.15 16.85 7.02
CA GLU A 45 17.45 17.82 5.96
C GLU A 45 16.17 18.50 5.40
N GLY A 46 15.02 18.28 6.03
CA GLY A 46 13.71 18.80 5.58
C GLY A 46 12.89 17.81 4.75
N GLY A 47 13.45 16.63 4.45
CA GLY A 47 12.81 15.56 3.70
C GLY A 47 13.49 15.27 2.36
N ALA A 48 13.37 14.04 1.88
CA ALA A 48 13.92 13.65 0.58
C ALA A 48 13.29 12.36 0.02
N HIS A 49 13.39 12.19 -1.29
CA HIS A 49 13.21 10.93 -1.97
C HIS A 49 14.40 9.98 -1.74
N LEU A 50 14.07 8.80 -1.23
CA LEU A 50 14.95 7.67 -1.01
C LEU A 50 14.73 6.66 -2.13
N ARG A 51 15.82 6.27 -2.80
CA ARG A 51 15.79 5.26 -3.85
C ARG A 51 17.01 4.38 -3.79
N ASP A 52 16.77 3.08 -3.77
CA ASP A 52 17.82 2.07 -3.86
C ASP A 52 17.24 0.82 -4.56
N TRP A 53 17.85 0.43 -5.68
CA TRP A 53 17.29 -0.58 -6.59
C TRP A 53 15.83 -0.28 -7.01
N LEU A 54 14.88 -1.17 -6.71
CA LEU A 54 13.44 -1.03 -6.96
C LEU A 54 12.68 -0.49 -5.74
N ALA A 55 13.35 -0.31 -4.60
CA ALA A 55 12.75 0.25 -3.41
C ALA A 55 12.76 1.78 -3.48
N GLU A 56 11.58 2.38 -3.34
CA GLU A 56 11.37 3.82 -3.47
C GLU A 56 10.43 4.32 -2.38
N ALA A 57 10.79 5.43 -1.76
CA ALA A 57 10.01 6.08 -0.72
C ALA A 57 10.38 7.56 -0.58
N VAL A 58 9.49 8.37 -0.03
CA VAL A 58 9.82 9.71 0.46
C VAL A 58 9.66 9.74 1.97
N ALA A 59 10.64 10.31 2.65
CA ALA A 59 10.63 10.53 4.08
C ALA A 59 10.63 12.04 4.39
N VAL A 60 9.80 12.47 5.33
CA VAL A 60 9.69 13.87 5.77
C VAL A 60 9.53 13.95 7.29
N PRO A 61 9.96 15.06 7.93
CA PRO A 61 9.69 15.29 9.33
C PRO A 61 8.17 15.38 9.60
N ALA A 62 7.75 14.86 10.74
CA ALA A 62 6.37 14.86 11.19
C ALA A 62 6.26 15.22 12.67
N GLY A 63 5.15 15.85 13.02
CA GLY A 63 4.83 16.26 14.37
C GLY A 63 4.21 15.11 15.17
N SER A 64 4.16 15.28 16.48
CA SER A 64 3.49 14.33 17.37
C SER A 64 1.98 14.25 17.11
N GLY A 65 1.36 13.11 17.37
CA GLY A 65 -0.08 12.93 17.29
C GLY A 65 -0.53 12.36 15.94
N LEU A 66 -1.83 12.52 15.66
CA LEU A 66 -2.49 11.88 14.52
C LEU A 66 -2.28 12.69 13.24
N LEU A 67 -1.62 12.09 12.25
CA LEU A 67 -1.43 12.65 10.92
C LEU A 67 -2.60 12.23 10.03
N THR A 68 -3.36 13.20 9.55
CA THR A 68 -4.53 12.91 8.71
C THR A 68 -4.09 12.74 7.26
N VAL A 69 -4.52 11.64 6.63
CA VAL A 69 -4.30 11.41 5.20
C VAL A 69 -5.61 11.61 4.46
N THR A 70 -5.60 12.51 3.48
CA THR A 70 -6.76 12.82 2.65
C THR A 70 -6.45 12.61 1.18
N ALA A 71 -7.46 12.30 0.39
CA ALA A 71 -7.35 12.22 -1.05
C ALA A 71 -8.37 13.11 -1.73
N ARG A 72 -7.97 13.72 -2.84
CA ARG A 72 -8.90 14.27 -3.82
C ARG A 72 -8.98 13.29 -4.97
N THR A 73 -10.21 13.00 -5.38
CA THR A 73 -10.44 12.02 -6.43
C THR A 73 -10.53 12.68 -7.80
N ARG A 74 -10.27 11.88 -8.84
CA ARG A 74 -10.58 12.19 -10.24
C ARG A 74 -11.30 10.99 -10.86
N PRO A 75 -11.97 11.14 -12.02
CA PRO A 75 -12.42 10.00 -12.79
C PRO A 75 -11.23 9.09 -13.16
N GLY A 76 -11.46 7.78 -13.15
CA GLY A 76 -10.51 6.79 -13.64
C GLY A 76 -10.25 6.94 -15.14
N THR A 77 -9.13 6.37 -15.61
CA THR A 77 -8.77 6.46 -17.03
C THR A 77 -9.63 5.58 -17.92
N TYR A 78 -10.01 4.39 -17.45
CA TYR A 78 -10.71 3.38 -18.25
C TYR A 78 -12.19 3.20 -17.87
N ASP A 79 -12.58 3.69 -16.69
CA ASP A 79 -13.96 3.73 -16.23
C ASP A 79 -14.19 4.97 -15.33
N GLU A 80 -15.44 5.32 -15.09
CA GLU A 80 -15.80 6.51 -14.30
C GLU A 80 -15.60 6.33 -12.78
N THR A 81 -15.03 5.20 -12.33
CA THR A 81 -14.76 4.97 -10.90
C THR A 81 -13.80 6.02 -10.39
N ALA A 82 -14.12 6.60 -9.23
CA ALA A 82 -13.26 7.58 -8.59
C ALA A 82 -11.91 6.96 -8.23
N THR A 83 -10.82 7.55 -8.72
CA THR A 83 -9.44 7.18 -8.39
C THR A 83 -8.73 8.35 -7.71
N ILE A 84 -7.60 8.08 -7.06
CA ILE A 84 -6.81 9.11 -6.38
C ILE A 84 -6.13 10.00 -7.43
N GLY A 85 -6.44 11.30 -7.37
CA GLY A 85 -5.75 12.33 -8.14
C GLY A 85 -4.68 13.05 -7.30
N THR A 86 -4.96 13.29 -6.02
CA THR A 86 -3.93 13.75 -5.06
C THR A 86 -4.09 13.03 -3.74
N LEU A 87 -2.96 12.79 -3.07
CA LEU A 87 -2.88 12.34 -1.70
C LEU A 87 -2.15 13.41 -0.88
N ASP A 88 -2.79 13.89 0.19
CA ASP A 88 -2.29 14.93 1.08
C ASP A 88 -2.14 14.35 2.50
N ILE A 89 -0.99 14.55 3.14
CA ILE A 89 -0.72 14.18 4.54
C ILE A 89 -0.47 15.46 5.33
N ASP A 90 -1.32 15.78 6.31
CA ASP A 90 -1.02 16.84 7.29
C ASP A 90 0.08 16.34 8.22
N LEU A 91 1.27 16.94 8.11
CA LEU A 91 2.46 16.53 8.85
C LEU A 91 2.45 17.01 10.31
N ASN A 92 1.45 17.79 10.71
CA ASN A 92 1.29 18.36 12.03
C ASN A 92 2.52 19.14 12.52
N VAL A 93 3.26 19.76 11.59
CA VAL A 93 4.36 20.68 11.87
C VAL A 93 4.09 22.02 11.19
N PRO A 94 4.57 23.14 11.76
CA PRO A 94 4.51 24.41 11.08
C PRO A 94 5.40 24.37 9.83
N TRP A 95 4.98 25.07 8.77
CA TRP A 95 5.74 25.17 7.52
C TRP A 95 7.20 25.63 7.73
N SER A 96 7.40 26.56 8.67
CA SER A 96 8.73 27.08 9.02
C SER A 96 9.70 26.05 9.60
N MET A 97 9.22 24.87 10.02
CA MET A 97 10.07 23.77 10.46
C MET A 97 10.71 23.01 9.28
N VAL A 98 10.06 23.02 8.11
CA VAL A 98 10.47 22.19 6.96
C VAL A 98 11.01 23.02 5.80
N SER A 99 10.70 24.31 5.73
CA SER A 99 11.22 25.22 4.70
C SER A 99 11.46 26.63 5.24
N ALA A 100 12.51 27.27 4.73
CA ALA A 100 12.81 28.68 4.99
C ALA A 100 12.10 29.64 4.02
N THR A 101 11.50 29.12 2.93
CA THR A 101 10.82 29.92 1.89
C THR A 101 9.32 29.64 1.90
N PRO A 102 8.46 30.54 1.41
CA PRO A 102 7.03 30.28 1.28
C PRO A 102 6.66 29.41 0.07
N GLU A 103 7.64 28.96 -0.72
CA GLU A 103 7.41 28.22 -1.96
C GLU A 103 7.38 26.71 -1.70
N PRO A 104 6.54 25.93 -2.41
CA PRO A 104 6.56 24.48 -2.34
C PRO A 104 7.95 23.90 -2.59
N VAL A 105 8.30 22.84 -1.85
CA VAL A 105 9.57 22.13 -2.00
C VAL A 105 9.32 20.81 -2.73
N HIS A 106 9.97 20.62 -3.87
CA HIS A 106 9.95 19.34 -4.57
C HIS A 106 10.92 18.35 -3.91
N LEU A 107 10.41 17.21 -3.46
CA LEU A 107 11.21 16.19 -2.76
C LEU A 107 11.68 15.06 -3.68
N GLY A 108 11.13 14.99 -4.88
CA GLY A 108 11.36 13.95 -5.88
C GLY A 108 10.04 13.44 -6.46
N ASP A 109 10.15 12.40 -7.28
CA ASP A 109 9.00 11.76 -7.93
C ASP A 109 8.87 10.32 -7.45
N LEU A 110 7.65 9.88 -7.12
CA LEU A 110 7.34 8.48 -6.81
C LEU A 110 6.49 7.85 -7.91
N PRO A 111 6.75 6.58 -8.29
CA PRO A 111 5.86 5.84 -9.16
C PRO A 111 4.57 5.49 -8.44
N VAL A 112 3.53 5.20 -9.22
CA VAL A 112 2.41 4.42 -8.70
C VAL A 112 2.83 2.95 -8.66
N ASP A 113 3.08 2.45 -7.46
CA ASP A 113 3.41 1.04 -7.28
C ASP A 113 2.16 0.17 -7.42
N ARG A 114 2.24 -0.86 -8.26
CA ARG A 114 1.14 -1.79 -8.52
C ARG A 114 0.72 -2.56 -7.28
N SER A 115 1.63 -2.69 -6.32
CA SER A 115 1.38 -3.33 -5.03
C SER A 115 0.69 -2.40 -4.02
N GLY A 116 0.42 -1.15 -4.39
CA GLY A 116 -0.12 -0.13 -3.52
C GLY A 116 0.96 0.74 -2.87
N MET A 117 0.52 1.82 -2.23
CA MET A 117 1.38 2.73 -1.47
C MET A 117 1.17 2.54 0.03
N VAL A 118 2.19 2.82 0.81
CA VAL A 118 2.18 2.68 2.27
C VAL A 118 2.58 4.01 2.90
N VAL A 119 1.78 4.48 3.85
CA VAL A 119 2.09 5.64 4.70
C VAL A 119 2.24 5.17 6.14
N GLY A 120 3.37 5.44 6.77
CA GLY A 120 3.62 5.01 8.15
C GLY A 120 4.84 5.65 8.80
N ASP A 121 5.04 5.33 10.07
CA ASP A 121 6.23 5.71 10.83
C ASP A 121 7.48 5.02 10.28
N ALA A 122 8.58 5.77 10.13
CA ALA A 122 9.80 5.24 9.56
C ALA A 122 10.37 4.03 10.31
N VAL A 123 10.32 4.02 11.66
CA VAL A 123 10.84 2.92 12.49
C VAL A 123 9.89 1.74 12.46
N ALA A 124 8.58 1.98 12.52
CA ALA A 124 7.59 0.91 12.39
C ALA A 124 7.74 0.15 11.06
N LEU A 125 7.97 0.87 9.96
CA LEU A 125 8.11 0.27 8.63
C LEU A 125 9.36 -0.60 8.45
N ASP A 126 10.37 -0.52 9.33
CA ASP A 126 11.46 -1.52 9.34
C ASP A 126 10.96 -2.93 9.69
N SER A 127 9.77 -3.05 10.31
CA SER A 127 9.11 -4.33 10.60
C SER A 127 8.10 -4.74 9.52
N TRP A 128 8.04 -4.02 8.39
CA TRP A 128 7.13 -4.35 7.31
C TRP A 128 7.41 -5.76 6.75
N VAL A 129 6.34 -6.49 6.47
CA VAL A 129 6.40 -7.83 5.89
C VAL A 129 5.60 -7.75 4.59
N GLY A 130 6.31 -7.84 3.47
CA GLY A 130 5.73 -7.81 2.13
C GLY A 130 5.23 -9.17 1.67
N PHE A 131 5.04 -9.32 0.36
CA PHE A 131 4.49 -10.54 -0.25
C PHE A 131 5.52 -11.33 -1.07
N LEU A 132 6.74 -10.79 -1.27
CA LEU A 132 7.67 -11.31 -2.28
C LEU A 132 8.58 -12.45 -1.80
N SER A 133 8.90 -12.59 -0.51
CA SER A 133 9.77 -13.71 -0.12
C SER A 133 9.66 -14.10 1.36
N SER A 134 9.61 -15.43 1.55
CA SER A 134 9.36 -16.22 2.76
C SER A 134 7.91 -16.18 3.26
N ALA A 135 7.35 -17.36 3.55
CA ALA A 135 6.02 -17.57 4.13
C ALA A 135 5.93 -17.06 5.58
N ARG A 136 6.40 -15.83 5.81
CA ARG A 136 6.31 -15.14 7.09
C ARG A 136 4.90 -14.57 7.19
N THR A 137 4.10 -15.26 7.97
CA THR A 137 2.88 -14.69 8.52
C THR A 137 3.23 -13.82 9.73
N VAL A 138 2.58 -12.67 9.86
CA VAL A 138 2.76 -11.75 10.99
C VAL A 138 2.03 -12.21 12.25
N ASP A 139 1.05 -13.11 12.10
CA ASP A 139 0.14 -13.53 13.18
C ASP A 139 -0.08 -15.06 13.27
N GLY A 140 0.57 -15.85 12.42
CA GLY A 140 0.36 -17.31 12.34
C GLY A 140 -0.83 -17.72 11.48
N LEU A 141 -1.51 -16.78 10.84
CA LEU A 141 -2.72 -16.99 10.04
C LEU A 141 -2.47 -16.77 8.55
N ALA A 142 -3.42 -17.26 7.75
CA ALA A 142 -3.48 -17.12 6.31
C ALA A 142 -4.94 -17.10 5.83
N ASP A 143 -5.18 -16.40 4.74
CA ASP A 143 -6.41 -16.55 3.96
C ASP A 143 -6.22 -17.67 2.94
N LEU A 144 -7.28 -18.44 2.68
CA LEU A 144 -7.32 -19.44 1.62
C LEU A 144 -8.34 -19.00 0.58
N ARG A 145 -7.89 -18.64 -0.61
CA ARG A 145 -8.76 -18.23 -1.73
C ARG A 145 -8.89 -19.33 -2.78
N ILE A 146 -10.07 -19.41 -3.38
CA ILE A 146 -10.34 -20.29 -4.53
C ILE A 146 -10.68 -19.44 -5.74
N TRP A 147 -9.95 -19.67 -6.84
CA TRP A 147 -10.18 -18.96 -8.09
C TRP A 147 -9.76 -19.82 -9.29
N GLY A 148 -10.20 -19.43 -10.49
CA GLY A 148 -9.87 -20.10 -11.76
C GLY A 148 -10.94 -21.09 -12.24
N ALA A 149 -10.64 -21.79 -13.33
CA ALA A 149 -11.54 -22.77 -13.92
C ALA A 149 -11.73 -23.97 -12.97
N GLY A 150 -12.98 -24.30 -12.64
CA GLY A 150 -13.33 -25.32 -11.64
C GLY A 150 -13.63 -24.76 -10.24
N ALA A 151 -13.47 -23.44 -10.02
CA ALA A 151 -13.67 -22.82 -8.71
C ALA A 151 -15.11 -22.98 -8.20
N GLU A 152 -16.12 -22.82 -9.04
CA GLU A 152 -17.53 -22.97 -8.62
C GLU A 152 -17.84 -24.40 -8.15
N GLU A 153 -17.32 -25.40 -8.85
CA GLU A 153 -17.49 -26.81 -8.47
C GLU A 153 -16.76 -27.11 -7.15
N ALA A 154 -15.52 -26.62 -7.00
CA ALA A 154 -14.78 -26.75 -5.75
C ALA A 154 -15.51 -26.06 -4.58
N CYS A 155 -16.09 -24.89 -4.83
CA CYS A 155 -16.87 -24.16 -3.82
C CYS A 155 -18.09 -24.95 -3.37
N ALA A 156 -18.77 -25.63 -4.29
CA ALA A 156 -19.90 -26.49 -3.96
C ALA A 156 -19.46 -27.76 -3.19
N GLU A 157 -18.43 -28.46 -3.66
CA GLU A 157 -17.90 -29.69 -3.06
C GLU A 157 -17.41 -29.44 -1.62
N PHE A 158 -16.54 -28.45 -1.44
CA PHE A 158 -15.89 -28.16 -0.16
C PHE A 158 -16.68 -27.15 0.72
N ARG A 159 -17.87 -26.73 0.26
CA ARG A 159 -18.74 -25.76 0.94
C ARG A 159 -17.99 -24.47 1.32
N VAL A 160 -17.25 -23.94 0.34
CA VAL A 160 -16.37 -22.79 0.52
C VAL A 160 -17.24 -21.53 0.64
N PRO A 161 -17.09 -20.73 1.72
CA PRO A 161 -17.90 -19.55 1.87
C PRO A 161 -17.47 -18.47 0.87
N ARG A 162 -18.42 -17.59 0.55
CA ARG A 162 -18.14 -16.37 -0.20
C ARG A 162 -17.55 -15.32 0.73
N VAL A 163 -16.40 -14.75 0.37
CA VAL A 163 -15.72 -13.73 1.18
C VAL A 163 -15.98 -12.32 0.66
N ARG A 164 -16.12 -12.15 -0.66
CA ARG A 164 -16.57 -10.89 -1.29
C ARG A 164 -17.21 -11.15 -2.65
N ALA A 165 -17.56 -10.09 -3.38
CA ALA A 165 -18.13 -10.24 -4.71
C ALA A 165 -17.15 -10.95 -5.65
N GLY A 166 -17.55 -12.11 -6.18
CA GLY A 166 -16.72 -12.91 -7.09
C GLY A 166 -15.61 -13.73 -6.42
N GLU A 167 -15.47 -13.70 -5.09
CA GLU A 167 -14.39 -14.40 -4.40
C GLU A 167 -14.89 -15.30 -3.27
N HIS A 168 -14.30 -16.48 -3.22
CA HIS A 168 -14.60 -17.54 -2.27
C HIS A 168 -13.34 -17.96 -1.55
N GLY A 169 -13.49 -18.32 -0.28
CA GLY A 169 -12.37 -18.70 0.54
C GLY A 169 -12.69 -18.80 2.02
N TRP A 170 -11.68 -19.11 2.81
CA TRP A 170 -11.72 -18.96 4.26
C TRP A 170 -10.71 -17.92 4.67
N LEU A 171 -11.13 -17.04 5.57
CA LEU A 171 -10.26 -16.01 6.13
C LEU A 171 -9.71 -16.48 7.48
N ASP A 172 -8.55 -15.95 7.87
CA ASP A 172 -7.98 -16.11 9.22
C ASP A 172 -7.78 -17.58 9.66
N LEU A 173 -7.42 -18.47 8.74
CA LEU A 173 -7.09 -19.85 9.10
C LEU A 173 -5.69 -19.90 9.71
N PRO A 174 -5.45 -20.73 10.74
CA PRO A 174 -4.08 -21.12 11.10
C PRO A 174 -3.34 -21.60 9.86
N ILE A 175 -2.11 -21.12 9.64
CA ILE A 175 -1.41 -21.30 8.36
C ILE A 175 -1.30 -22.78 7.94
N GLU A 176 -1.07 -23.69 8.89
CA GLU A 176 -1.02 -25.12 8.62
C GLU A 176 -2.37 -25.67 8.16
N VAL A 177 -3.47 -25.21 8.76
CA VAL A 177 -4.84 -25.60 8.36
C VAL A 177 -5.16 -25.07 6.97
N ALA A 178 -4.70 -23.86 6.63
CA ALA A 178 -4.84 -23.31 5.29
C ALA A 178 -4.10 -24.18 4.26
N HIS A 179 -2.86 -24.60 4.54
CA HIS A 179 -2.08 -25.47 3.68
C HIS A 179 -2.67 -26.87 3.51
N GLU A 180 -3.08 -27.51 4.60
CA GLU A 180 -3.75 -28.83 4.56
C GLU A 180 -5.01 -28.78 3.69
N ARG A 181 -5.83 -27.73 3.88
CA ARG A 181 -7.07 -27.56 3.11
C ARG A 181 -6.80 -27.24 1.65
N ALA A 182 -5.83 -26.38 1.36
CA ALA A 182 -5.43 -26.07 -0.01
C ALA A 182 -4.91 -27.31 -0.74
N ALA A 183 -4.09 -28.14 -0.07
CA ALA A 183 -3.58 -29.38 -0.62
C ALA A 183 -4.71 -30.36 -0.98
N ALA A 184 -5.71 -30.51 -0.10
CA ALA A 184 -6.87 -31.37 -0.35
C ALA A 184 -7.69 -30.89 -1.57
N ILE A 185 -7.95 -29.58 -1.68
CA ILE A 185 -8.69 -29.00 -2.81
C ILE A 185 -7.90 -29.13 -4.12
N ASN A 186 -6.60 -28.85 -4.09
CA ASN A 186 -5.75 -28.93 -5.27
C ASN A 186 -5.58 -30.37 -5.75
N GLN A 187 -5.49 -31.35 -4.84
CA GLN A 187 -5.47 -32.77 -5.23
C GLN A 187 -6.80 -33.19 -5.87
N TRP A 188 -7.93 -32.82 -5.26
CA TRP A 188 -9.25 -33.05 -5.83
C TRP A 188 -9.40 -32.42 -7.22
N ALA A 189 -8.83 -31.22 -7.43
CA ALA A 189 -8.88 -30.51 -8.70
C ALA A 189 -8.12 -31.30 -9.78
N VAL A 190 -6.91 -31.78 -9.47
CA VAL A 190 -6.12 -32.64 -10.36
C VAL A 190 -6.88 -33.92 -10.73
N ASP A 191 -7.49 -34.59 -9.75
CA ASP A 191 -8.23 -35.85 -9.97
C ASP A 191 -9.44 -35.69 -10.90
N ARG A 192 -9.99 -34.48 -11.00
CA ARG A 192 -11.10 -34.13 -11.91
C ARG A 192 -10.66 -33.46 -13.22
N GLY A 193 -9.35 -33.32 -13.45
CA GLY A 193 -8.81 -32.67 -14.65
C GLY A 193 -8.93 -31.15 -14.66
N HIS A 194 -9.13 -30.53 -13.49
CA HIS A 194 -9.09 -29.08 -13.30
C HIS A 194 -7.64 -28.58 -13.13
N HIS A 195 -7.46 -27.27 -13.02
CA HIS A 195 -6.14 -26.66 -12.78
C HIS A 195 -5.56 -27.07 -11.42
N ALA A 196 -4.29 -27.46 -11.38
CA ALA A 196 -3.63 -28.01 -10.18
C ALA A 196 -3.44 -27.00 -9.03
N HIS A 197 -3.61 -25.71 -9.31
CA HIS A 197 -3.54 -24.63 -8.33
C HIS A 197 -4.85 -23.85 -8.39
N LEU A 198 -5.89 -24.42 -7.79
CA LEU A 198 -7.21 -23.81 -7.69
C LEU A 198 -7.38 -23.10 -6.35
N ALA A 199 -6.80 -23.67 -5.30
CA ALA A 199 -6.75 -23.15 -3.95
C ALA A 199 -5.37 -22.52 -3.65
N HIS A 200 -5.38 -21.26 -3.22
CA HIS A 200 -4.21 -20.44 -2.95
C HIS A 200 -4.19 -20.02 -1.49
N VAL A 201 -3.07 -20.30 -0.81
CA VAL A 201 -2.82 -19.84 0.56
C VAL A 201 -2.10 -18.49 0.45
N ASP A 202 -2.69 -17.47 1.07
CA ASP A 202 -2.12 -16.14 1.22
C ASP A 202 -1.78 -15.92 2.70
N PRO A 203 -0.54 -16.21 3.14
CA PRO A 203 -0.10 -15.91 4.50
C PRO A 203 -0.32 -14.43 4.82
N HIS A 204 -0.72 -14.15 6.05
CA HIS A 204 -0.93 -12.76 6.47
C HIS A 204 0.40 -12.02 6.53
N SER A 205 0.70 -11.27 5.48
CA SER A 205 1.70 -10.21 5.48
C SER A 205 1.02 -8.87 5.79
N HIS A 206 1.80 -7.84 6.14
CA HIS A 206 1.25 -6.49 6.30
C HIS A 206 0.65 -5.98 4.99
N HIS A 207 1.24 -6.36 3.84
CA HIS A 207 0.69 -6.07 2.52
C HIS A 207 -0.70 -6.69 2.31
N HIS A 208 -0.84 -7.98 2.61
CA HIS A 208 -2.10 -8.72 2.46
C HIS A 208 -3.19 -8.18 3.39
N LEU A 209 -2.85 -7.96 4.67
CA LEU A 209 -3.77 -7.37 5.64
C LEU A 209 -4.18 -5.95 5.25
N GLY A 210 -3.25 -5.16 4.71
CA GLY A 210 -3.53 -3.82 4.20
C GLY A 210 -4.51 -3.85 3.03
N TYR A 211 -4.34 -4.79 2.10
CA TYR A 211 -5.28 -5.02 1.01
C TYR A 211 -6.67 -5.40 1.51
N ARG A 212 -6.73 -6.32 2.48
CA ARG A 212 -7.96 -6.80 3.09
C ARG A 212 -8.69 -5.70 3.85
N ALA A 213 -7.97 -4.86 4.61
CA ALA A 213 -8.53 -3.71 5.31
C ALA A 213 -9.16 -2.69 4.35
N GLY A 214 -8.68 -2.61 3.11
CA GLY A 214 -9.19 -1.71 2.08
C GLY A 214 -10.47 -2.18 1.38
N TRP A 215 -10.96 -3.41 1.60
CA TRP A 215 -12.08 -3.99 0.83
C TRP A 215 -13.39 -3.19 0.92
N SER A 216 -13.66 -2.53 2.04
CA SER A 216 -14.84 -1.70 2.22
C SER A 216 -14.63 -0.24 1.78
N SER A 217 -13.41 0.12 1.38
CA SER A 217 -13.05 1.48 1.00
C SER A 217 -13.19 1.66 -0.51
N PRO A 218 -13.97 2.64 -1.01
CA PRO A 218 -14.06 2.92 -2.44
C PRO A 218 -12.73 3.26 -3.11
N LEU A 219 -11.75 3.73 -2.33
CA LEU A 219 -10.41 4.08 -2.79
C LEU A 219 -9.36 3.03 -2.39
N GLY A 220 -9.79 1.84 -1.97
CA GLY A 220 -8.88 0.75 -1.59
C GLY A 220 -7.97 1.06 -0.41
N ALA A 221 -8.30 2.07 0.39
CA ALA A 221 -7.51 2.51 1.53
C ALA A 221 -7.90 1.75 2.80
N GLY A 222 -6.91 1.20 3.51
CA GLY A 222 -7.10 0.47 4.77
C GLY A 222 -5.96 0.73 5.74
N VAL A 223 -6.24 0.71 7.04
CA VAL A 223 -5.23 0.90 8.09
C VAL A 223 -4.94 -0.45 8.76
N VAL A 224 -3.67 -0.77 8.92
CA VAL A 224 -3.18 -1.92 9.69
C VAL A 224 -2.22 -1.45 10.77
N GLU A 225 -1.94 -2.30 11.74
CA GLU A 225 -0.90 -2.05 12.73
C GLU A 225 0.42 -2.68 12.25
N VAL A 226 1.52 -1.93 12.33
CA VAL A 226 2.89 -2.41 12.09
C VAL A 226 3.71 -1.97 13.29
N ALA A 227 4.30 -2.92 14.03
CA ALA A 227 5.08 -2.64 15.24
C ALA A 227 4.39 -1.67 16.22
N GLY A 228 3.08 -1.84 16.46
CA GLY A 228 2.29 -0.99 17.35
C GLY A 228 1.87 0.36 16.76
N CYS A 229 2.16 0.64 15.48
CA CYS A 229 1.85 1.90 14.83
C CYS A 229 0.80 1.74 13.71
N PRO A 230 -0.29 2.54 13.68
CA PRO A 230 -1.21 2.59 12.57
C PRO A 230 -0.49 3.02 11.28
N THR A 231 -0.60 2.18 10.26
CA THR A 231 0.02 2.30 8.94
C THR A 231 -1.09 2.22 7.90
N LEU A 232 -1.18 3.25 7.05
CA LEU A 232 -2.17 3.32 5.99
C LEU A 232 -1.64 2.66 4.73
N CYS A 233 -2.40 1.71 4.19
CA CYS A 233 -2.18 1.10 2.90
C CYS A 233 -3.18 1.67 1.90
N VAL A 234 -2.72 2.07 0.73
CA VAL A 234 -3.53 2.63 -0.36
C VAL A 234 -3.38 1.72 -1.58
N HIS A 235 -4.44 1.02 -1.92
CA HIS A 235 -4.50 0.15 -3.11
C HIS A 235 -5.19 0.83 -4.28
N TRP A 236 -5.03 0.24 -5.45
CA TRP A 236 -5.53 0.77 -6.71
C TRP A 236 -6.69 -0.08 -7.23
N SER A 237 -7.64 0.55 -7.93
CA SER A 237 -8.64 -0.21 -8.67
C SER A 237 -7.95 -1.04 -9.77
N PRO A 238 -8.45 -2.25 -10.07
CA PRO A 238 -7.89 -3.07 -11.16
C PRO A 238 -7.88 -2.36 -12.51
N SER A 239 -8.85 -1.47 -12.76
CA SER A 239 -8.89 -0.64 -13.97
C SER A 239 -7.78 0.40 -14.00
N GLU A 240 -7.56 1.14 -12.92
CA GLU A 240 -6.50 2.16 -12.88
C GLU A 240 -5.10 1.54 -12.94
N LEU A 241 -4.90 0.34 -12.38
CA LEU A 241 -3.62 -0.40 -12.48
C LEU A 241 -3.17 -0.67 -13.92
N GLN A 242 -4.08 -0.71 -14.89
CA GLN A 242 -3.73 -0.90 -16.30
C GLN A 242 -2.91 0.28 -16.84
N ARG A 243 -3.07 1.47 -16.26
CA ARG A 243 -2.28 2.66 -16.61
C ARG A 243 -0.83 2.51 -16.15
N PHE A 244 -0.61 2.01 -14.93
CA PHE A 244 0.71 2.01 -14.28
C PHE A 244 1.50 0.72 -14.49
N THR A 245 1.38 0.09 -15.65
CA THR A 245 1.97 -1.24 -15.93
C THR A 245 3.49 -1.21 -16.05
N ALA A 246 4.08 -0.04 -16.29
CA ALA A 246 5.45 0.11 -16.73
C ALA A 246 6.31 0.96 -15.78
N GLY A 247 5.67 1.71 -14.87
CA GLY A 247 6.29 2.39 -13.74
C GLY A 247 7.39 3.39 -14.15
N ARG A 248 8.43 3.50 -13.32
CA ARG A 248 9.53 4.45 -13.52
C ARG A 248 10.27 4.28 -14.85
N ALA A 249 10.41 3.06 -15.36
CA ALA A 249 11.12 2.82 -16.63
C ALA A 249 10.44 3.52 -17.83
N TYR A 250 9.19 3.95 -17.68
CA TYR A 250 8.39 4.61 -18.70
C TYR A 250 7.94 6.01 -18.27
N GLY A 251 8.62 6.63 -17.30
CA GLY A 251 8.32 7.98 -16.84
C GLY A 251 7.04 8.10 -16.01
N GLN A 252 6.42 6.99 -15.59
CA GLN A 252 5.21 6.99 -14.76
C GLN A 252 5.58 7.23 -13.29
N VAL A 253 6.14 8.40 -13.04
CA VAL A 253 6.55 8.91 -11.74
C VAL A 253 5.93 10.28 -11.58
N TYR A 254 5.49 10.56 -10.36
CA TYR A 254 4.65 11.70 -10.10
C TYR A 254 5.23 12.53 -8.96
N PRO A 255 5.17 13.86 -9.08
CA PRO A 255 5.86 14.75 -8.17
C PRO A 255 5.28 14.64 -6.79
N LEU A 256 6.19 14.64 -5.83
CA LEU A 256 5.88 14.70 -4.42
C LEU A 256 6.50 15.96 -3.84
N THR A 257 5.65 16.79 -3.26
CA THR A 257 5.97 18.14 -2.81
C THR A 257 5.61 18.33 -1.34
N LEU A 258 6.38 19.14 -0.64
CA LEU A 258 5.95 19.79 0.58
C LEU A 258 5.29 21.11 0.21
N GLU A 259 4.09 21.34 0.72
CA GLU A 259 3.32 22.57 0.48
C GLU A 259 2.93 23.29 1.76
N PRO A 260 2.96 24.64 1.77
CA PRO A 260 2.39 25.44 2.84
C PRO A 260 0.86 25.50 2.71
N VAL A 261 0.15 24.91 3.66
CA VAL A 261 -1.32 25.00 3.74
C VAL A 261 -1.70 25.59 5.09
N GLU A 262 -2.25 26.81 5.08
CA GLU A 262 -2.65 27.53 6.30
C GLU A 262 -1.53 27.62 7.36
N GLY A 263 -0.28 27.74 6.91
CA GLY A 263 0.91 27.83 7.77
C GLY A 263 1.43 26.48 8.29
N LYS A 264 0.78 25.35 7.93
CA LYS A 264 1.25 23.99 8.22
C LYS A 264 1.96 23.39 7.00
N ALA A 265 2.81 22.40 7.25
CA ALA A 265 3.39 21.58 6.21
C ALA A 265 2.46 20.42 5.83
N VAL A 266 2.21 20.27 4.53
CA VAL A 266 1.48 19.14 3.95
C VAL A 266 2.37 18.44 2.94
N LEU A 267 2.49 17.12 3.06
CA LEU A 267 3.07 16.29 2.01
C LEU A 267 2.00 16.03 0.95
N ARG A 268 2.23 16.44 -0.29
CA ARG A 268 1.32 16.18 -1.41
C ARG A 268 1.99 15.29 -2.45
N TRP A 269 1.29 14.25 -2.86
CA TRP A 269 1.62 13.47 -4.04
C TRP A 269 0.51 13.60 -5.08
N ALA A 270 0.83 14.11 -6.27
CA ALA A 270 -0.14 14.49 -7.29
C ALA A 270 -0.04 13.61 -8.54
N ILE A 271 -1.06 12.80 -8.80
CA ILE A 271 -1.16 11.91 -9.96
C ILE A 271 -2.13 12.54 -10.98
N PRO A 272 -1.62 13.16 -12.06
CA PRO A 272 -2.46 13.84 -13.04
C PRO A 272 -3.39 12.85 -13.76
N PRO A 273 -4.44 13.34 -14.44
CA PRO A 273 -5.15 12.55 -15.45
C PRO A 273 -4.20 12.03 -16.55
N ALA A 274 -4.53 10.91 -17.20
CA ALA A 274 -3.67 10.32 -18.23
C ALA A 274 -3.39 11.26 -19.42
N GLY A 275 -4.32 12.16 -19.74
CA GLY A 275 -4.14 13.15 -20.82
C GLY A 275 -3.18 14.30 -20.50
N ASP A 276 -2.80 14.44 -19.22
CA ASP A 276 -1.97 15.54 -18.72
C ASP A 276 -0.57 15.07 -18.31
N GLU A 277 -0.19 13.83 -18.64
CA GLU A 277 1.17 13.31 -18.46
C GLU A 277 2.10 13.94 -19.53
N VAL A 278 3.24 14.50 -19.10
CA VAL A 278 4.25 15.15 -19.96
C VAL A 278 5.45 14.23 -20.16
#